data_AF-A0AA40G7Q1-F1
#
_entry.id   AF-A0AA40G7Q1-F1
#
_cell.length_a   1.000
_cell.length_b   1.000
_cell.length_c   1.000
_cell.angle_alpha   90.00
_cell.angle_beta   90.00
_cell.angle_gamma   90.00
#
_symmetry.space_group_name_H-M   'P 1'
#
loop_
_entity.id
_entity.type
_entity.pdbx_description
1 polymer ?
#
loop_
_entity_poly.entity_id
_entity_poly.type
_entity_poly.pdbx_seq_one_letter_code
_entity_poly.pdbx_strand_id
1 'polypeptide(L)'
;MQRVRALFKYTQSKVEVISTSGWEAHCGVDVSIAANSSPSRNFTLVDGEFGKQCRLFLTCSQELDESRLCADHTSQRGICWSSISNGRCKELLSQGVTKEDCCASNAAAATAYSEEDLDSGSLFFWRVLGGGVQCRPCRESCAEVRCEEGKKCVVRRGRPRCVCSPECKAPRGGGPVCGTDGKSYKNLCRLKKRACKKGSHELAVAYNGHCQSSCARVRCGQGRSCLLDQNLSPHCVRCARRCPQPPPQQRAAARPVCGADGNTYKSACHLRLAACRAGRAIPVAYKGHCKLYFPARVRFTLEDEFLRERARTRFALSLEQALPVASHVKE
;
A
#
# COMPACT_ATOMS: atom_id res chain seq x y z
N MET A 1 -32.03 -32.82 -27.50
CA MET A 1 -31.86 -33.24 -26.10
C MET A 1 -33.15 -33.89 -25.63
N GLN A 2 -33.22 -35.21 -25.56
CA GLN A 2 -34.37 -35.92 -25.00
C GLN A 2 -34.27 -35.89 -23.47
N ARG A 3 -35.38 -35.58 -22.79
CA ARG A 3 -35.50 -35.63 -21.34
C ARG A 3 -35.84 -37.06 -20.93
N VAL A 4 -34.98 -37.70 -20.15
CA VAL A 4 -35.24 -39.01 -19.55
C VAL A 4 -35.93 -38.82 -18.21
N ARG A 5 -37.02 -39.56 -17.95
CA ARG A 5 -37.65 -39.65 -16.62
C ARG A 5 -37.21 -40.97 -15.99
N ALA A 6 -36.57 -40.90 -14.83
CA ALA A 6 -36.25 -42.07 -14.02
C ALA A 6 -37.01 -41.94 -12.69
N LEU A 7 -37.61 -43.05 -12.24
CA LEU A 7 -38.28 -43.14 -10.95
C LEU A 7 -37.34 -43.79 -9.93
N PHE A 8 -37.13 -43.11 -8.80
CA PHE A 8 -36.27 -43.57 -7.72
C PHE A 8 -37.09 -43.86 -6.47
N LYS A 9 -36.73 -44.93 -5.75
CA LYS A 9 -37.17 -45.20 -4.38
C LYS A 9 -36.07 -44.78 -3.43
N TYR A 10 -36.44 -43.99 -2.44
CA TYR A 10 -35.54 -43.64 -1.35
C TYR A 10 -35.97 -44.39 -0.08
N THR A 11 -35.02 -45.09 0.53
CA THR A 11 -35.11 -45.53 1.93
C THR A 11 -34.01 -44.86 2.73
N GLN A 12 -34.07 -44.90 4.06
CA GLN A 12 -33.18 -44.12 4.94
C GLN A 12 -31.67 -44.40 4.74
N SER A 13 -31.30 -45.45 4.01
CA SER A 13 -29.90 -45.86 3.80
C SER A 13 -29.56 -46.24 2.35
N LYS A 14 -30.51 -46.17 1.39
CA LYS A 14 -30.24 -46.59 0.00
C LYS A 14 -31.16 -45.89 -1.01
N VAL A 15 -30.62 -45.64 -2.21
CA VAL A 15 -31.38 -45.17 -3.38
C VAL A 15 -31.43 -46.30 -4.39
N GLU A 16 -32.63 -46.72 -4.79
CA GLU A 16 -32.84 -47.76 -5.80
C GLU A 16 -33.60 -47.18 -7.01
N VAL A 17 -33.15 -47.51 -8.22
CA VAL A 17 -33.83 -47.15 -9.47
C VAL A 17 -34.98 -48.15 -9.66
N ILE A 18 -36.23 -47.66 -9.66
CA ILE A 18 -37.42 -48.53 -9.77
C ILE A 18 -37.77 -48.79 -11.23
N SER A 19 -37.61 -47.79 -12.09
CA SER A 19 -38.02 -47.87 -13.50
C SER A 19 -37.37 -46.78 -14.34
N THR A 20 -36.85 -47.19 -15.49
CA THR A 20 -36.55 -46.32 -16.63
C THR A 20 -37.47 -46.75 -17.77
N SER A 21 -38.60 -46.08 -17.93
CA SER A 21 -39.50 -46.37 -19.05
C SER A 21 -39.04 -45.60 -20.30
N GLY A 22 -38.60 -46.32 -21.33
CA GLY A 22 -38.59 -45.83 -22.71
C GLY A 22 -37.22 -45.70 -23.39
N TRP A 23 -36.69 -46.85 -23.84
CA TRP A 23 -35.69 -47.09 -24.91
C TRP A 23 -34.20 -46.82 -24.63
N GLU A 24 -33.49 -47.96 -24.53
CA GLU A 24 -32.22 -48.38 -25.15
C GLU A 24 -31.12 -47.33 -25.34
N ALA A 25 -30.18 -47.35 -24.40
CA ALA A 25 -28.84 -46.82 -24.63
C ALA A 25 -28.09 -47.73 -25.62
N HIS A 26 -27.62 -47.17 -26.72
CA HIS A 26 -26.58 -47.79 -27.57
C HIS A 26 -25.18 -47.71 -26.92
N CYS A 27 -25.11 -47.93 -25.61
CA CYS A 27 -23.90 -48.09 -24.82
C CYS A 27 -24.26 -49.08 -23.71
N GLY A 28 -24.14 -50.37 -24.00
CA GLY A 28 -24.41 -51.41 -23.02
C GLY A 28 -23.35 -51.40 -21.93
N VAL A 29 -23.72 -51.00 -20.72
CA VAL A 29 -23.08 -51.42 -19.47
C VAL A 29 -24.10 -51.30 -18.33
N ASP A 30 -24.24 -52.36 -17.53
CA ASP A 30 -24.99 -52.36 -16.27
C ASP A 30 -24.42 -51.32 -15.29
N VAL A 31 -25.25 -50.39 -14.81
CA VAL A 31 -24.84 -49.36 -13.85
C VAL A 31 -25.12 -49.86 -12.43
N SER A 32 -24.06 -50.23 -11.70
CA SER A 32 -24.11 -50.48 -10.27
C SER A 32 -23.59 -49.26 -9.52
N ILE A 33 -24.44 -48.59 -8.73
CA ILE A 33 -24.06 -47.44 -7.88
C ILE A 33 -23.85 -47.93 -6.45
N ALA A 34 -22.60 -47.93 -5.97
CA ALA A 34 -22.30 -48.10 -4.56
C ALA A 34 -22.39 -46.73 -3.85
N ALA A 35 -23.33 -46.60 -2.90
CA ALA A 35 -23.45 -45.41 -2.07
C ALA A 35 -22.46 -45.50 -0.89
N ASN A 36 -21.40 -44.69 -0.90
CA ASN A 36 -20.60 -44.47 0.31
C ASN A 36 -21.09 -43.21 1.03
N SER A 37 -21.23 -43.36 2.34
CA SER A 37 -21.80 -42.41 3.29
C SER A 37 -20.99 -41.11 3.41
N SER A 38 -21.50 -40.01 2.86
CA SER A 38 -21.35 -38.62 3.36
C SER A 38 -22.09 -37.64 2.43
N PRO A 39 -22.73 -36.57 2.93
CA PRO A 39 -23.55 -35.66 2.13
C PRO A 39 -22.65 -34.64 1.42
N SER A 40 -21.83 -35.11 0.50
CA SER A 40 -21.08 -34.27 -0.44
C SER A 40 -21.75 -34.43 -1.80
N ARG A 41 -22.45 -33.39 -2.25
CA ARG A 41 -23.04 -33.32 -3.59
C ARG A 41 -21.91 -33.29 -4.62
N ASN A 42 -21.46 -34.46 -5.07
CA ASN A 42 -20.81 -34.75 -6.35
C ASN A 42 -20.55 -36.26 -6.42
N PHE A 43 -21.15 -36.95 -7.39
CA PHE A 43 -20.74 -38.31 -7.73
C PHE A 43 -19.68 -38.22 -8.84
N THR A 44 -18.50 -38.77 -8.59
CA THR A 44 -17.43 -38.89 -9.60
C THR A 44 -17.32 -40.36 -9.95
N LEU A 45 -17.58 -40.71 -11.21
CA LEU A 45 -17.25 -42.03 -11.76
C LEU A 45 -15.73 -42.06 -12.02
N VAL A 46 -15.07 -43.11 -11.55
CA VAL A 46 -13.70 -43.53 -11.91
C VAL A 46 -13.92 -44.96 -12.47
N ASP A 47 -13.50 -45.36 -13.66
CA ASP A 47 -12.16 -45.25 -14.24
C ASP A 47 -12.18 -45.62 -15.75
N GLY A 48 -11.04 -45.45 -16.42
CA GLY A 48 -10.67 -46.23 -17.61
C GLY A 48 -10.97 -45.60 -18.99
N GLU A 49 -9.93 -44.97 -19.55
CA GLU A 49 -9.65 -44.68 -20.97
C GLU A 49 -10.79 -44.37 -21.99
N PHE A 50 -10.57 -43.26 -22.71
CA PHE A 50 -11.29 -42.76 -23.90
C PHE A 50 -12.67 -42.11 -23.68
N GLY A 51 -12.63 -40.95 -23.00
CA GLY A 51 -13.08 -39.67 -23.59
C GLY A 51 -14.46 -39.58 -24.23
N LYS A 52 -15.54 -39.53 -23.42
CA LYS A 52 -16.75 -38.70 -23.64
C LYS A 52 -17.39 -38.36 -22.28
N GLN A 53 -17.60 -37.08 -21.98
CA GLN A 53 -18.11 -36.61 -20.68
C GLN A 53 -19.64 -36.48 -20.73
N CYS A 54 -20.38 -37.40 -20.11
CA CYS A 54 -21.83 -37.27 -19.92
C CYS A 54 -22.14 -36.57 -18.59
N ARG A 55 -22.84 -35.43 -18.62
CA ARG A 55 -23.37 -34.73 -17.43
C ARG A 55 -24.86 -35.05 -17.27
N LEU A 56 -25.25 -35.66 -16.15
CA LEU A 56 -26.65 -35.76 -15.74
C LEU A 56 -27.05 -34.48 -14.99
N PHE A 57 -28.15 -33.83 -15.40
CA PHE A 57 -28.80 -32.78 -14.63
C PHE A 57 -30.06 -33.36 -13.96
N LEU A 58 -30.06 -33.45 -12.63
CA LEU A 58 -31.28 -33.71 -11.87
C LEU A 58 -31.99 -32.37 -11.65
N THR A 59 -33.19 -32.21 -12.20
CA THR A 59 -34.10 -31.12 -11.83
C THR A 59 -35.19 -31.72 -10.95
N CYS A 60 -35.34 -31.19 -9.74
CA CYS A 60 -36.39 -31.61 -8.81
C CYS A 60 -37.74 -31.07 -9.34
N SER A 61 -38.71 -31.95 -9.58
CA SER A 61 -40.10 -31.59 -9.88
C SER A 61 -41.00 -32.14 -8.77
N GLN A 62 -41.96 -31.30 -8.37
CA GLN A 62 -42.97 -31.43 -7.30
C GLN A 62 -43.72 -32.79 -7.35
N GLU A 63 -44.20 -33.39 -6.25
CA GLU A 63 -45.36 -32.97 -5.43
C GLU A 63 -45.48 -33.80 -4.12
N LEU A 64 -45.96 -33.14 -3.03
CA LEU A 64 -46.65 -33.62 -1.79
C LEU A 64 -45.80 -34.49 -0.80
N ASP A 65 -45.75 -34.31 0.52
CA ASP A 65 -46.69 -33.82 1.54
C ASP A 65 -45.93 -33.34 2.81
N GLU A 66 -46.61 -32.64 3.71
CA GLU A 66 -46.19 -31.72 4.77
C GLU A 66 -45.01 -32.12 5.69
N SER A 67 -44.22 -31.09 6.02
CA SER A 67 -43.49 -30.88 7.28
C SER A 67 -42.12 -31.55 7.47
N ARG A 68 -41.13 -31.21 6.60
CA ARG A 68 -39.75 -30.73 6.94
C ARG A 68 -38.77 -30.98 5.79
N LEU A 69 -37.97 -29.95 5.46
CA LEU A 69 -36.84 -29.90 4.51
C LEU A 69 -37.18 -29.78 3.00
N CYS A 70 -37.50 -28.55 2.60
CA CYS A 70 -36.86 -27.83 1.48
C CYS A 70 -37.35 -26.38 1.48
N ALA A 71 -37.29 -25.72 2.64
CA ALA A 71 -37.21 -24.27 2.64
C ALA A 71 -35.77 -23.92 2.27
N ASP A 72 -35.47 -23.89 0.97
CA ASP A 72 -34.39 -23.02 0.52
C ASP A 72 -34.87 -21.60 0.81
N HIS A 73 -34.64 -21.14 2.05
CA HIS A 73 -34.39 -19.74 2.26
C HIS A 73 -33.15 -19.45 1.41
N THR A 74 -33.39 -19.18 0.12
CA THR A 74 -32.52 -18.41 -0.75
C THR A 74 -32.43 -17.04 -0.09
N SER A 75 -31.69 -16.97 1.01
CA SER A 75 -31.05 -15.75 1.45
C SER A 75 -30.39 -15.24 0.19
N GLN A 76 -30.94 -14.17 -0.37
CA GLN A 76 -30.43 -13.54 -1.58
C GLN A 76 -28.99 -13.14 -1.27
N ARG A 77 -28.09 -14.06 -1.61
CA ARG A 77 -26.67 -13.97 -1.37
C ARG A 77 -26.12 -13.40 -2.65
N GLY A 78 -25.51 -12.23 -2.51
CA GLY A 78 -24.99 -11.46 -3.61
C GLY A 78 -23.60 -10.99 -3.28
N ILE A 79 -23.20 -9.94 -3.97
CA ILE A 79 -21.83 -9.44 -3.93
C ILE A 79 -21.83 -8.04 -3.34
N CYS A 80 -20.98 -7.85 -2.35
CA CYS A 80 -20.69 -6.56 -1.75
C CYS A 80 -19.45 -5.94 -2.39
N TRP A 81 -19.54 -4.65 -2.69
CA TRP A 81 -18.54 -3.91 -3.42
C TRP A 81 -18.06 -2.73 -2.59
N SER A 82 -16.76 -2.46 -2.57
CA SER A 82 -16.18 -1.35 -1.80
C SER A 82 -16.34 0.00 -2.50
N SER A 83 -16.58 -0.01 -3.82
CA SER A 83 -16.74 1.19 -4.61
C SER A 83 -17.67 1.01 -5.82
N ILE A 84 -18.48 2.06 -6.06
CA ILE A 84 -19.37 2.18 -7.22
C ILE A 84 -19.05 3.43 -8.04
N SER A 85 -19.03 3.27 -9.37
CA SER A 85 -18.85 4.35 -10.36
C SER A 85 -19.84 4.17 -11.51
N ASN A 86 -20.67 5.18 -11.79
CA ASN A 86 -21.67 5.15 -12.87
C ASN A 86 -22.59 3.91 -12.87
N GLY A 87 -22.89 3.34 -11.70
CA GLY A 87 -23.75 2.16 -11.56
C GLY A 87 -23.01 0.84 -11.71
N ARG A 88 -21.70 0.89 -11.98
CA ARG A 88 -20.83 -0.27 -12.14
C ARG A 88 -19.89 -0.40 -10.95
N CYS A 89 -19.68 -1.63 -10.50
CA CYS A 89 -18.79 -2.00 -9.42
C CYS A 89 -17.64 -2.88 -9.93
N LYS A 90 -16.43 -2.60 -9.44
CA LYS A 90 -15.20 -3.31 -9.87
C LYS A 90 -14.38 -3.86 -8.72
N GLU A 91 -14.54 -3.31 -7.54
CA GLU A 91 -13.71 -3.61 -6.38
C GLU A 91 -14.51 -4.45 -5.40
N LEU A 92 -14.19 -5.75 -5.39
CA LEU A 92 -14.89 -6.76 -4.61
C LEU A 92 -14.55 -6.61 -3.13
N LEU A 93 -15.57 -6.54 -2.27
CA LEU A 93 -15.40 -6.53 -0.82
C LEU A 93 -15.67 -7.93 -0.23
N SER A 94 -16.80 -8.54 -0.59
CA SER A 94 -17.20 -9.88 -0.17
C SER A 94 -18.23 -10.50 -1.12
N GLN A 95 -18.30 -11.83 -1.16
CA GLN A 95 -19.28 -12.61 -1.94
C GLN A 95 -20.14 -13.46 -1.00
N GLY A 96 -21.29 -13.93 -1.49
CA GLY A 96 -22.16 -14.80 -0.71
C GLY A 96 -22.76 -14.12 0.53
N VAL A 97 -22.93 -12.79 0.48
CA VAL A 97 -23.44 -11.99 1.60
C VAL A 97 -24.82 -11.43 1.28
N THR A 98 -25.62 -11.20 2.33
CA THR A 98 -26.92 -10.54 2.18
C THR A 98 -26.76 -9.04 1.95
N LYS A 99 -27.81 -8.41 1.44
CA LYS A 99 -27.85 -6.96 1.28
C LYS A 99 -27.76 -6.26 2.63
N GLU A 100 -28.41 -6.81 3.65
CA GLU A 100 -28.45 -6.30 5.02
C GLU A 100 -27.04 -6.31 5.63
N ASP A 101 -26.32 -7.42 5.47
CA ASP A 101 -24.94 -7.56 5.95
C ASP A 101 -23.99 -6.62 5.20
N CYS A 102 -24.15 -6.50 3.88
CA CYS A 102 -23.32 -5.60 3.06
C CYS A 102 -23.56 -4.12 3.39
N CYS A 103 -24.82 -3.75 3.63
CA CYS A 103 -25.26 -2.37 3.83
C CYS A 103 -25.48 -2.01 5.32
N ALA A 104 -24.88 -2.77 6.24
CA ALA A 104 -24.95 -2.52 7.67
C ALA A 104 -24.52 -1.08 8.04
N SER A 105 -24.89 -0.61 9.23
CA SER A 105 -24.70 0.79 9.66
C SER A 105 -23.25 1.28 9.70
N ASN A 106 -22.28 0.37 9.73
CA ASN A 106 -20.84 0.64 9.68
C ASN A 106 -20.24 0.53 8.27
N ALA A 107 -21.05 0.20 7.25
CA ALA A 107 -20.58 0.11 5.88
C ALA A 107 -20.06 1.46 5.39
N ALA A 108 -18.97 1.42 4.62
CA ALA A 108 -18.39 2.62 4.05
C ALA A 108 -19.38 3.35 3.14
N ALA A 109 -19.26 4.68 3.04
CA ALA A 109 -20.14 5.52 2.21
C ALA A 109 -20.18 5.10 0.72
N ALA A 110 -19.12 4.42 0.26
CA ALA A 110 -18.97 3.99 -1.14
C ALA A 110 -19.46 2.56 -1.40
N THR A 111 -19.90 1.85 -0.35
CA THR A 111 -20.33 0.46 -0.44
C THR A 111 -21.57 0.32 -1.33
N ALA A 112 -21.60 -0.73 -2.12
CA ALA A 112 -22.68 -1.07 -3.03
C ALA A 112 -22.92 -2.58 -3.06
N TYR A 113 -24.10 -2.98 -3.50
CA TYR A 113 -24.55 -4.37 -3.51
C TYR A 113 -25.09 -4.75 -4.89
N SER A 114 -24.87 -6.01 -5.28
CA SER A 114 -25.51 -6.65 -6.43
C SER A 114 -26.11 -7.99 -6.03
N GLU A 115 -27.35 -8.25 -6.43
CA GLU A 115 -28.08 -9.49 -6.12
C GLU A 115 -27.55 -10.70 -6.89
N GLU A 116 -26.89 -10.49 -8.03
CA GLU A 116 -26.28 -11.59 -8.79
C GLU A 116 -25.04 -12.14 -8.08
N ASP A 117 -25.06 -13.44 -7.78
CA ASP A 117 -23.89 -14.22 -7.43
C ASP A 117 -23.24 -14.74 -8.72
N LEU A 118 -22.16 -14.10 -9.13
CA LEU A 118 -21.44 -14.40 -10.35
C LEU A 118 -20.29 -15.36 -10.04
N ASP A 119 -20.10 -16.38 -10.88
CA ASP A 119 -18.95 -17.29 -10.74
C ASP A 119 -17.62 -16.54 -10.92
N SER A 120 -16.54 -17.15 -10.43
CA SER A 120 -15.19 -16.57 -10.46
C SER A 120 -14.74 -16.14 -11.86
N GLY A 121 -15.14 -16.85 -12.91
CA GLY A 121 -14.82 -16.53 -14.31
C GLY A 121 -15.60 -15.33 -14.83
N SER A 122 -16.92 -15.29 -14.58
CA SER A 122 -17.77 -14.14 -14.92
C SER A 122 -17.33 -12.86 -14.20
N LEU A 123 -16.97 -12.97 -12.92
CA LEU A 123 -16.44 -11.84 -12.16
C LEU A 123 -15.12 -11.31 -12.72
N PHE A 124 -14.21 -12.21 -13.10
CA PHE A 124 -12.98 -11.82 -13.76
C PHE A 124 -13.29 -11.04 -15.05
N PHE A 125 -14.15 -11.57 -15.90
CA PHE A 125 -14.52 -10.92 -17.17
C PHE A 125 -15.13 -9.53 -16.96
N TRP A 126 -16.12 -9.39 -16.07
CA TRP A 126 -16.77 -8.10 -15.83
C TRP A 126 -15.84 -7.07 -15.20
N ARG A 127 -14.96 -7.48 -14.27
CA ARG A 127 -14.03 -6.56 -13.60
C ARG A 127 -12.92 -6.07 -14.54
N VAL A 128 -12.43 -6.94 -15.43
CA VAL A 128 -11.29 -6.63 -16.32
C VAL A 128 -11.73 -6.05 -17.65
N LEU A 129 -12.70 -6.66 -18.32
CA LEU A 129 -13.10 -6.33 -19.70
C LEU A 129 -14.49 -5.69 -19.80
N GLY A 130 -15.44 -6.13 -18.96
CA GLY A 130 -16.85 -5.70 -19.04
C GLY A 130 -17.17 -4.35 -18.38
N GLY A 131 -16.17 -3.59 -17.92
CA GLY A 131 -16.39 -2.27 -17.34
C GLY A 131 -17.01 -2.27 -15.93
N GLY A 132 -17.18 -3.44 -15.31
CA GLY A 132 -17.72 -3.65 -13.96
C GLY A 132 -19.09 -4.34 -13.96
N VAL A 133 -19.48 -4.85 -12.79
CA VAL A 133 -20.79 -5.49 -12.56
C VAL A 133 -21.84 -4.43 -12.24
N GLN A 134 -23.08 -4.63 -12.68
CA GLN A 134 -24.18 -3.72 -12.35
C GLN A 134 -24.52 -3.85 -10.85
N CYS A 135 -24.56 -2.72 -10.15
CA CYS A 135 -24.77 -2.70 -8.71
C CYS A 135 -25.55 -1.45 -8.27
N ARG A 136 -26.09 -1.47 -7.05
CA ARG A 136 -26.80 -0.34 -6.44
C ARG A 136 -26.06 0.12 -5.19
N PRO A 137 -25.94 1.44 -4.94
CA PRO A 137 -25.29 1.94 -3.74
C PRO A 137 -26.11 1.58 -2.50
N CYS A 138 -25.44 1.27 -1.39
CA CYS A 138 -26.13 1.07 -0.11
C CYS A 138 -26.73 2.38 0.43
N ARG A 139 -26.11 3.53 0.10
CA ARG A 139 -26.47 4.85 0.62
C ARG A 139 -26.49 5.89 -0.49
N GLU A 140 -27.55 6.69 -0.52
CA GLU A 140 -27.72 7.81 -1.47
C GLU A 140 -27.51 9.18 -0.80
N SER A 141 -27.59 9.23 0.53
CA SER A 141 -27.42 10.44 1.34
C SER A 141 -26.40 10.26 2.46
N CYS A 142 -26.08 11.35 3.17
CA CYS A 142 -25.17 11.33 4.32
C CYS A 142 -25.86 11.02 5.67
N ALA A 143 -27.18 10.76 5.70
CA ALA A 143 -27.94 10.65 6.95
C ALA A 143 -27.43 9.56 7.90
N GLU A 144 -27.01 8.42 7.35
CA GLU A 144 -26.55 7.25 8.11
C GLU A 144 -25.08 6.90 7.83
N VAL A 145 -24.36 7.79 7.17
CA VAL A 145 -22.96 7.57 6.81
C VAL A 145 -22.04 8.00 7.94
N ARG A 146 -21.31 7.04 8.52
CA ARG A 146 -20.27 7.30 9.51
C ARG A 146 -18.91 7.36 8.83
N CYS A 147 -18.25 8.52 8.93
CA CYS A 147 -16.89 8.71 8.43
C CYS A 147 -15.88 8.55 9.56
N GLU A 148 -14.66 8.12 9.22
CA GLU A 148 -13.52 8.13 10.14
C GLU A 148 -13.21 9.54 10.68
N GLU A 149 -12.45 9.59 11.77
CA GLU A 149 -12.05 10.83 12.43
C GLU A 149 -11.39 11.83 11.46
N GLY A 150 -11.78 13.10 11.55
CA GLY A 150 -11.29 14.16 10.67
C GLY A 150 -11.81 14.10 9.23
N LYS A 151 -12.76 13.22 8.93
CA LYS A 151 -13.53 13.21 7.67
C LYS A 151 -14.97 13.63 7.91
N LYS A 152 -15.57 14.29 6.91
CA LYS A 152 -16.98 14.68 6.90
C LYS A 152 -17.66 14.07 5.67
N CYS A 153 -18.90 13.61 5.84
CA CYS A 153 -19.70 13.16 4.70
C CYS A 153 -20.19 14.37 3.87
N VAL A 154 -20.00 14.30 2.56
CA VAL A 154 -20.57 15.24 1.59
C VAL A 154 -21.16 14.48 0.42
N VAL A 155 -22.25 14.99 -0.16
CA VAL A 155 -22.81 14.44 -1.38
C VAL A 155 -22.09 15.06 -2.59
N ARG A 156 -21.54 14.22 -3.47
CA ARG A 156 -20.90 14.64 -4.74
C ARG A 156 -21.48 13.81 -5.88
N ARG A 157 -22.03 14.48 -6.90
CA ARG A 157 -22.72 13.83 -8.03
C ARG A 157 -23.78 12.83 -7.55
N GLY A 158 -24.62 13.25 -6.59
CA GLY A 158 -25.68 12.42 -6.01
C GLY A 158 -25.23 11.23 -5.15
N ARG A 159 -23.95 11.17 -4.73
CA ARG A 159 -23.42 10.07 -3.92
C ARG A 159 -22.72 10.55 -2.65
N PRO A 160 -22.94 9.89 -1.50
CA PRO A 160 -22.24 10.24 -0.27
C PRO A 160 -20.77 9.83 -0.36
N ARG A 161 -19.88 10.73 0.07
CA ARG A 161 -18.43 10.51 0.12
C ARG A 161 -17.87 11.10 1.41
N CYS A 162 -17.05 10.33 2.11
CA CYS A 162 -16.26 10.82 3.23
C CYS A 162 -15.05 11.59 2.71
N VAL A 163 -14.97 12.89 2.97
CA VAL A 163 -13.87 13.76 2.55
C VAL A 163 -13.10 14.28 3.75
N CYS A 164 -11.78 14.39 3.62
CA CYS A 164 -10.92 14.98 4.64
C CYS A 164 -11.33 16.42 4.95
N SER A 165 -11.76 16.63 6.19
CA SER A 165 -12.23 17.89 6.76
C SER A 165 -11.56 18.11 8.12
N PRO A 166 -10.22 18.31 8.15
CA PRO A 166 -9.51 18.56 9.40
C PRO A 166 -10.00 19.86 10.03
N GLU A 167 -9.99 19.93 11.36
CA GLU A 167 -10.29 21.17 12.08
C GLU A 167 -9.24 22.24 11.77
N CYS A 168 -9.70 23.31 11.12
CA CYS A 168 -8.92 24.47 10.77
C CYS A 168 -9.61 25.71 11.37
N LYS A 169 -9.28 26.05 12.62
CA LYS A 169 -9.79 27.27 13.26
C LYS A 169 -9.24 28.49 12.50
N ALA A 170 -10.12 29.32 11.96
CA ALA A 170 -9.79 30.63 11.36
C ALA A 170 -9.94 31.73 12.45
N PRO A 171 -9.15 32.81 12.41
CA PRO A 171 -9.38 33.85 11.41
C PRO A 171 -8.14 34.29 10.61
N ARG A 172 -6.95 33.76 10.88
CA ARG A 172 -5.74 34.03 10.08
C ARG A 172 -5.04 32.72 9.86
N GLY A 173 -5.28 32.12 8.69
CA GLY A 173 -4.62 30.89 8.29
C GLY A 173 -3.13 31.06 8.54
N GLY A 174 -2.62 30.32 9.53
CA GLY A 174 -1.20 30.34 9.88
C GLY A 174 -0.39 30.27 8.61
N GLY A 175 0.70 31.05 8.55
CA GLY A 175 1.52 31.21 7.36
C GLY A 175 2.01 29.87 6.77
N PRO A 176 2.81 29.93 5.69
CA PRO A 176 3.36 28.73 5.09
C PRO A 176 4.04 27.85 6.14
N VAL A 177 4.00 26.53 5.96
CA VAL A 177 4.67 25.56 6.83
C VAL A 177 5.48 24.58 6.00
N CYS A 178 6.62 24.14 6.53
CA CYS A 178 7.41 23.06 5.97
C CYS A 178 6.96 21.75 6.62
N GLY A 179 6.58 20.76 5.81
CA GLY A 179 6.20 19.44 6.27
C GLY A 179 7.42 18.57 6.61
N THR A 180 7.20 17.54 7.43
CA THR A 180 8.20 16.48 7.68
C THR A 180 8.56 15.69 6.42
N ASP A 181 7.76 15.81 5.35
CA ASP A 181 8.04 15.28 4.01
C ASP A 181 8.92 16.20 3.15
N GLY A 182 9.48 17.28 3.71
CA GLY A 182 10.33 18.25 3.02
C GLY A 182 9.57 19.17 2.05
N LYS A 183 8.23 19.19 2.09
CA LYS A 183 7.41 20.00 1.17
C LYS A 183 6.83 21.22 1.85
N SER A 184 6.78 22.33 1.12
CA SER A 184 6.11 23.55 1.57
C SER A 184 4.62 23.46 1.35
N TYR A 185 3.85 23.79 2.39
CA TYR A 185 2.40 23.88 2.34
C TYR A 185 1.97 25.32 2.58
N LYS A 186 0.96 25.79 1.82
CA LYS A 186 0.42 27.16 1.93
C LYS A 186 0.05 27.54 3.37
N ASN A 187 -0.43 26.56 4.15
CA ASN A 187 -0.74 26.70 5.57
C ASN A 187 -0.89 25.31 6.23
N LEU A 188 -1.00 25.29 7.55
CA LEU A 188 -1.23 24.09 8.36
C LEU A 188 -2.46 23.29 7.91
N CYS A 189 -3.54 23.95 7.49
CA CYS A 189 -4.77 23.28 7.07
C CYS A 189 -4.54 22.42 5.81
N ARG A 190 -3.77 22.94 4.84
CA ARG A 190 -3.41 22.20 3.63
C ARG A 190 -2.53 20.99 3.94
N LEU A 191 -1.60 21.12 4.89
CA LEU A 191 -0.79 20.00 5.37
C LEU A 191 -1.67 18.92 6.02
N LYS A 192 -2.52 19.28 6.99
CA LYS A 192 -3.45 18.33 7.64
C LYS A 192 -4.37 17.63 6.63
N LYS A 193 -4.88 18.37 5.64
CA LYS A 193 -5.71 17.79 4.58
C LYS A 193 -4.93 16.81 3.71
N ARG A 194 -3.64 17.06 3.45
CA ARG A 194 -2.75 16.14 2.73
C ARG A 194 -2.46 14.89 3.56
N ALA A 195 -2.18 15.06 4.85
CA ALA A 195 -1.95 13.96 5.80
C ALA A 195 -3.15 13.00 5.82
N CYS A 196 -4.35 13.53 6.02
CA CYS A 196 -5.60 12.74 5.99
C CYS A 196 -5.81 12.02 4.64
N LYS A 197 -5.57 12.69 3.50
CA LYS A 197 -5.74 12.06 2.18
C LYS A 197 -4.77 10.92 1.92
N LYS A 198 -3.58 10.98 2.52
CA LYS A 198 -2.56 9.92 2.41
C LYS A 198 -2.71 8.82 3.46
N GLY A 199 -3.60 9.00 4.46
CA GLY A 199 -3.63 8.13 5.63
C GLY A 199 -2.33 8.15 6.44
N SER A 200 -1.55 9.23 6.36
CA SER A 200 -0.23 9.32 7.00
C SER A 200 -0.31 10.18 8.25
N HIS A 201 -0.09 9.55 9.40
CA HIS A 201 0.03 10.23 10.69
C HIS A 201 1.43 10.83 10.91
N GLU A 202 2.41 10.44 10.10
CA GLU A 202 3.80 10.95 10.17
C GLU A 202 3.97 12.34 9.52
N LEU A 203 3.05 12.72 8.61
CA LEU A 203 3.10 14.03 7.97
C LEU A 203 2.65 15.11 8.95
N ALA A 204 3.64 15.77 9.55
CA ALA A 204 3.47 16.85 10.52
C ALA A 204 4.22 18.11 10.05
N VAL A 205 4.09 19.20 10.82
CA VAL A 205 4.91 20.40 10.60
C VAL A 205 6.32 20.13 11.11
N ALA A 206 7.32 20.28 10.25
CA ALA A 206 8.73 20.30 10.62
C ALA A 206 9.11 21.66 11.25
N TYR A 207 8.72 22.76 10.58
CA TYR A 207 8.87 24.13 11.08
C TYR A 207 7.95 25.11 10.34
N ASN A 208 7.76 26.29 10.92
CA ASN A 208 6.98 27.37 10.32
C ASN A 208 7.79 28.08 9.22
N GLY A 209 7.11 28.51 8.16
CA GLY A 209 7.71 29.07 6.95
C GLY A 209 7.74 28.08 5.79
N HIS A 210 8.23 28.52 4.63
CA HIS A 210 8.53 27.61 3.52
C HIS A 210 9.77 26.77 3.84
N CYS A 211 9.85 25.57 3.29
CA CYS A 211 11.06 24.77 3.36
C CYS A 211 12.26 25.54 2.80
N GLN A 212 13.39 25.47 3.51
CA GLN A 212 14.63 26.14 3.18
C GLN A 212 15.69 25.10 2.77
N SER A 213 16.79 25.57 2.17
CA SER A 213 18.00 24.76 1.87
C SER A 213 19.16 25.01 2.86
N SER A 214 18.90 25.76 3.93
CA SER A 214 19.88 26.03 4.98
C SER A 214 19.20 26.41 6.30
N CYS A 215 19.95 26.37 7.40
CA CYS A 215 19.45 26.73 8.73
C CYS A 215 19.37 28.25 8.99
N ALA A 216 19.86 29.11 8.09
CA ALA A 216 19.99 30.55 8.31
C ALA A 216 18.66 31.26 8.62
N ARG A 217 17.54 30.77 8.05
CA ARG A 217 16.20 31.36 8.21
C ARG A 217 15.22 30.44 8.93
N VAL A 218 15.68 29.30 9.45
CA VAL A 218 14.82 28.30 10.09
C VAL A 218 14.76 28.55 11.59
N ARG A 219 13.53 28.68 12.11
CA ARG A 219 13.28 28.89 13.55
C ARG A 219 12.57 27.68 14.14
N CYS A 220 13.30 26.87 14.92
CA CYS A 220 12.81 25.59 15.45
C CYS A 220 11.97 25.66 16.74
N GLY A 221 11.76 26.87 17.29
CA GLY A 221 11.09 27.05 18.57
C GLY A 221 11.96 26.62 19.77
N GLN A 222 11.38 26.65 20.97
CA GLN A 222 12.16 26.47 22.20
C GLN A 222 12.75 25.05 22.35
N GLY A 223 14.03 25.00 22.70
CA GLY A 223 14.76 23.76 23.02
C GLY A 223 15.04 22.84 21.82
N ARG A 224 14.89 23.33 20.60
CA ARG A 224 15.24 22.63 19.36
C ARG A 224 16.33 23.37 18.60
N SER A 225 17.22 22.62 17.98
CA SER A 225 18.27 23.12 17.09
C SER A 225 17.98 22.74 15.65
N CYS A 226 18.40 23.59 14.72
CA CYS A 226 18.33 23.28 13.30
C CYS A 226 19.55 22.47 12.89
N LEU A 227 19.34 21.34 12.22
CA LEU A 227 20.38 20.44 11.71
C LEU A 227 20.15 20.20 10.23
N LEU A 228 21.21 20.29 9.42
CA LEU A 228 21.15 19.92 8.00
C LEU A 228 21.41 18.42 7.83
N ASP A 229 20.64 17.78 6.96
CA ASP A 229 20.92 16.43 6.48
C ASP A 229 21.91 16.42 5.29
N GLN A 230 22.17 15.24 4.73
CA GLN A 230 23.07 15.06 3.58
C GLN A 230 22.59 15.78 2.30
N ASN A 231 21.30 16.10 2.21
CA ASN A 231 20.69 16.82 1.11
C ASN A 231 20.56 18.32 1.40
N LEU A 232 21.25 18.83 2.43
CA LEU A 232 21.13 20.21 2.91
C LEU A 232 19.70 20.61 3.32
N SER A 233 18.85 19.63 3.64
CA SER A 233 17.50 19.89 4.10
C SER A 233 17.52 20.15 5.62
N PRO A 234 16.93 21.27 6.10
CA PRO A 234 16.89 21.60 7.52
C PRO A 234 15.88 20.78 8.30
N HIS A 235 16.30 20.30 9.46
CA HIS A 235 15.48 19.54 10.40
C HIS A 235 15.54 20.15 11.80
N CYS A 236 14.39 20.32 12.43
CA CYS A 236 14.28 20.86 13.79
C CYS A 236 14.26 19.76 14.84
N VAL A 237 15.43 19.48 15.42
CA VAL A 237 15.65 18.34 16.33
C VAL A 237 15.91 18.80 17.76
N ARG A 238 15.64 17.93 18.74
CA ARG A 238 16.05 18.16 20.13
C ARG A 238 17.43 17.54 20.35
N CYS A 239 18.44 18.37 20.58
CA CYS A 239 19.75 17.86 20.95
C CYS A 239 19.71 17.22 22.34
N ALA A 240 20.51 16.17 22.55
CA ALA A 240 20.73 15.61 23.88
C ALA A 240 21.22 16.72 24.83
N ARG A 241 20.67 16.82 26.05
CA ARG A 241 21.13 17.84 27.00
C ARG A 241 22.46 17.46 27.64
N ARG A 242 22.65 16.16 27.89
CA ARG A 242 23.82 15.59 28.57
C ARG A 242 24.16 14.24 27.93
N CYS A 243 25.44 13.88 27.98
CA CYS A 243 25.89 12.55 27.62
C CYS A 243 25.99 11.67 28.88
N PRO A 244 25.60 10.39 28.80
CA PRO A 244 25.73 9.47 29.93
C PRO A 244 27.20 9.40 30.36
N GLN A 245 27.43 9.53 31.66
CA GLN A 245 28.76 9.35 32.22
C GLN A 245 29.02 7.86 32.39
N PRO A 246 30.20 7.35 32.01
CA PRO A 246 30.56 5.97 32.32
C PRO A 246 30.63 5.78 33.84
N PRO A 247 30.33 4.57 34.35
CA PRO A 247 30.47 4.26 35.76
C PRO A 247 31.92 4.50 36.22
N PRO A 248 32.15 4.82 37.52
CA PRO A 248 33.47 5.22 38.03
C PRO A 248 34.59 4.24 37.68
N GLN A 249 34.28 2.95 37.70
CA GLN A 249 35.19 1.84 37.41
C GLN A 249 35.65 1.78 35.94
N GLN A 250 34.97 2.47 35.02
CA GLN A 250 35.25 2.45 33.58
C GLN A 250 35.61 3.84 33.02
N ARG A 251 35.94 4.82 33.88
CA ARG A 251 36.33 6.18 33.45
C ARG A 251 37.61 6.18 32.59
N ALA A 252 38.55 5.29 32.88
CA ALA A 252 39.75 5.08 32.06
C ALA A 252 39.46 4.47 30.67
N ALA A 253 38.28 3.84 30.49
CA ALA A 253 37.83 3.29 29.22
C ALA A 253 37.04 4.30 28.37
N ALA A 254 37.15 5.60 28.64
CA ALA A 254 36.61 6.61 27.73
C ALA A 254 37.11 6.32 26.30
N ARG A 255 36.19 6.17 25.35
CA ARG A 255 36.50 5.84 23.94
C ARG A 255 36.41 7.14 23.13
N PRO A 256 37.48 7.95 23.11
CA PRO A 256 37.46 9.20 22.36
C PRO A 256 37.38 8.95 20.87
N VAL A 257 36.94 9.97 20.15
CA VAL A 257 36.88 9.97 18.69
C VAL A 257 37.44 11.28 18.17
N CYS A 258 38.18 11.22 17.07
CA CYS A 258 38.60 12.39 16.31
C CYS A 258 37.52 12.72 15.28
N GLY A 259 36.98 13.94 15.31
CA GLY A 259 36.06 14.42 14.29
C GLY A 259 36.80 14.88 13.03
N ALA A 260 36.09 14.89 11.89
CA ALA A 260 36.61 15.46 10.63
C ALA A 260 36.86 16.98 10.71
N ASP A 261 36.37 17.63 11.77
CA ASP A 261 36.67 19.02 12.12
C ASP A 261 38.01 19.19 12.87
N GLY A 262 38.76 18.11 13.08
CA GLY A 262 40.06 18.12 13.76
C GLY A 262 39.96 18.14 15.29
N ASN A 263 38.75 18.06 15.86
CA ASN A 263 38.55 18.10 17.31
C ASN A 263 38.44 16.69 17.91
N THR A 264 39.06 16.50 19.07
CA THR A 264 38.89 15.26 19.84
C THR A 264 37.67 15.37 20.77
N TYR A 265 36.78 14.38 20.67
CA TYR A 265 35.59 14.30 21.51
C TYR A 265 35.70 13.16 22.52
N LYS A 266 35.30 13.43 23.77
CA LYS A 266 35.35 12.46 24.90
C LYS A 266 34.64 11.13 24.61
N SER A 267 33.60 11.17 23.78
CA SER A 267 32.92 9.98 23.27
C SER A 267 32.11 10.32 22.01
N ALA A 268 31.62 9.29 21.31
CA ALA A 268 30.71 9.47 20.17
C ALA A 268 29.44 10.28 20.53
N CYS A 269 28.96 10.20 21.77
CA CYS A 269 27.84 11.05 22.22
C CYS A 269 28.24 12.54 22.23
N HIS A 270 29.43 12.85 22.75
CA HIS A 270 29.90 14.24 22.81
C HIS A 270 30.10 14.83 21.41
N LEU A 271 30.58 14.03 20.45
CA LEU A 271 30.65 14.43 19.05
C LEU A 271 29.26 14.69 18.45
N ARG A 272 28.29 13.78 18.64
CA ARG A 272 26.90 13.98 18.17
C ARG A 272 26.24 15.21 18.79
N LEU A 273 26.51 15.47 20.07
CA LEU A 273 26.03 16.65 20.76
C LEU A 273 26.63 17.94 20.15
N ALA A 274 27.93 17.96 19.90
CA ALA A 274 28.59 19.08 19.25
C ALA A 274 28.06 19.30 17.83
N ALA A 275 27.93 18.24 17.02
CA ALA A 275 27.34 18.30 15.68
C ALA A 275 25.91 18.86 15.69
N CYS A 276 25.07 18.38 16.61
CA CYS A 276 23.69 18.86 16.77
C CYS A 276 23.62 20.35 17.14
N ARG A 277 24.54 20.82 17.99
CA ARG A 277 24.63 22.24 18.37
C ARG A 277 25.22 23.11 17.26
N ALA A 278 26.16 22.57 16.48
CA ALA A 278 26.75 23.22 15.32
C ALA A 278 25.80 23.28 14.11
N GLY A 279 24.71 22.50 14.13
CA GLY A 279 23.70 22.45 13.07
C GLY A 279 24.14 21.75 11.79
N ARG A 280 25.26 21.01 11.83
CA ARG A 280 25.76 20.19 10.72
C ARG A 280 26.41 18.92 11.23
N ALA A 281 26.38 17.88 10.40
CA ALA A 281 27.07 16.63 10.71
C ALA A 281 28.59 16.87 10.87
N ILE A 282 29.17 16.29 11.91
CA ILE A 282 30.62 16.17 12.10
C ILE A 282 30.92 14.68 11.98
N PRO A 283 31.41 14.19 10.83
CA PRO A 283 31.79 12.79 10.68
C PRO A 283 32.91 12.42 11.64
N VAL A 284 32.94 11.16 12.09
CA VAL A 284 34.10 10.61 12.78
C VAL A 284 35.19 10.40 11.73
N ALA A 285 36.35 11.02 11.91
CA ALA A 285 37.52 10.74 11.09
C ALA A 285 38.12 9.38 11.47
N TYR A 286 38.37 9.17 12.77
CA TYR A 286 38.84 7.89 13.30
C TYR A 286 38.62 7.79 14.82
N LYS A 287 38.76 6.57 15.36
CA LYS A 287 38.70 6.29 16.80
C LYS A 287 40.00 6.73 17.48
N GLY A 288 39.92 7.28 18.68
CA GLY A 288 41.08 7.79 19.43
C GLY A 288 41.14 9.32 19.44
N HIS A 289 42.24 9.85 19.97
CA HIS A 289 42.52 11.28 19.98
C HIS A 289 43.02 11.74 18.60
N CYS A 290 42.71 12.97 18.21
CA CYS A 290 43.27 13.58 17.01
C CYS A 290 44.78 13.71 17.14
N LYS A 291 45.51 13.33 16.09
CA LYS A 291 46.97 13.50 15.99
C LYS A 291 47.28 14.93 15.54
N LEU A 292 48.30 15.56 16.12
CA LEU A 292 48.71 16.94 15.86
C LEU A 292 49.14 17.23 14.41
N TYR A 293 49.29 16.19 13.58
CA TYR A 293 49.66 16.29 12.17
C TYR A 293 48.48 16.13 11.18
N PHE A 294 47.24 16.33 11.64
CA PHE A 294 46.13 16.59 10.71
C PHE A 294 46.17 18.08 10.33
N PRO A 295 46.58 18.45 9.11
CA PRO A 295 46.48 19.84 8.70
C PRO A 295 45.01 20.26 8.79
N ALA A 296 44.72 21.28 9.59
CA ALA A 296 43.39 21.84 9.83
C ALA A 296 42.76 22.51 8.58
N ARG A 297 43.17 22.12 7.36
CA ARG A 297 42.70 22.64 6.07
C ARG A 297 42.67 21.58 4.98
N VAL A 298 42.23 20.36 5.27
CA VAL A 298 41.63 19.56 4.19
C VAL A 298 40.15 19.88 4.20
N ARG A 299 39.76 20.95 3.49
CA ARG A 299 38.40 21.04 2.96
C ARG A 299 38.24 19.77 2.13
N PHE A 300 37.40 18.83 2.58
CA PHE A 300 36.87 17.79 1.71
C PHE A 300 36.00 18.49 0.66
N THR A 301 36.62 19.08 -0.36
CA THR A 301 35.96 19.35 -1.63
C THR A 301 35.89 18.02 -2.35
N LEU A 302 34.67 17.51 -2.54
CA LEU A 302 34.33 16.33 -3.36
C LEU A 302 34.65 16.54 -4.86
N GLU A 303 35.60 17.43 -5.20
CA GLU A 303 36.01 17.78 -6.56
C GLU A 303 37.41 17.26 -6.91
N ASP A 304 38.21 16.83 -5.92
CA ASP A 304 39.62 16.46 -6.16
C ASP A 304 39.87 14.99 -6.54
N GLU A 305 38.90 14.08 -6.40
CA GLU A 305 39.06 12.71 -6.94
C GLU A 305 38.82 12.66 -8.46
N PHE A 306 37.99 13.54 -9.01
CA PHE A 306 37.67 13.50 -10.45
C PHE A 306 38.79 14.08 -11.34
N LEU A 307 39.62 14.99 -10.82
CA LEU A 307 40.72 15.61 -11.57
C LEU A 307 42.03 14.79 -11.53
N ARG A 308 42.21 13.91 -10.54
CA ARG A 308 43.41 13.05 -10.45
C ARG A 308 43.37 11.85 -11.41
N GLU A 309 42.19 11.34 -11.74
CA GLU A 309 42.03 10.29 -12.77
C GLU A 309 42.23 10.85 -14.19
N ARG A 310 41.80 12.09 -14.46
CA ARG A 310 41.93 12.76 -15.78
C ARG A 310 43.34 13.27 -16.10
N ALA A 311 44.17 13.53 -15.10
CA ALA A 311 45.57 13.92 -15.30
C ALA A 311 46.47 12.73 -15.68
N ARG A 312 46.07 11.49 -15.37
CA ARG A 312 46.81 10.28 -15.77
C ARG A 312 46.46 9.77 -17.18
N THR A 313 45.31 10.17 -17.73
CA THR A 313 44.87 9.76 -19.09
C THR A 313 45.16 10.78 -20.19
N ARG A 314 45.85 11.90 -19.90
CA ARG A 314 46.29 12.88 -20.91
C ARG A 314 47.80 12.91 -21.19
N PHE A 315 48.57 12.01 -20.60
CA PHE A 315 50.03 11.91 -20.81
C PHE A 315 50.45 10.70 -21.67
N ALA A 316 49.55 10.22 -22.54
CA ALA A 316 49.85 9.10 -23.46
C ALA A 316 49.54 9.39 -24.95
N LEU A 317 49.10 10.59 -25.31
CA LEU A 317 48.90 10.98 -26.71
C LEU A 317 49.28 12.46 -26.85
N SER A 318 50.48 12.70 -27.37
CA SER A 318 50.94 13.91 -28.11
C SER A 318 52.42 14.17 -27.81
N LEU A 319 53.26 13.27 -28.29
CA LEU A 319 54.66 13.60 -28.55
C LEU A 319 55.14 12.79 -29.76
N GLU A 320 54.65 13.17 -30.94
CA GLU A 320 55.43 13.07 -32.17
C GLU A 320 54.95 14.14 -33.16
N GLN A 321 55.93 14.90 -33.67
CA GLN A 321 55.92 15.72 -34.89
C GLN A 321 55.45 17.20 -34.80
N ALA A 322 56.37 17.99 -34.23
CA ALA A 322 56.89 19.25 -34.80
C ALA A 322 57.06 19.15 -36.34
N LEU A 323 56.61 20.07 -37.22
CA LEU A 323 57.16 21.41 -37.58
C LEU A 323 56.33 22.00 -38.79
N PRO A 324 56.57 23.23 -39.31
CA PRO A 324 55.54 24.28 -39.35
C PRO A 324 55.16 24.84 -40.75
N VAL A 325 54.05 25.59 -40.73
CA VAL A 325 53.72 26.83 -41.47
C VAL A 325 54.59 27.21 -42.69
N ALA A 326 53.95 27.33 -43.86
CA ALA A 326 54.10 28.51 -44.72
C ALA A 326 52.88 28.66 -45.66
N SER A 327 52.18 29.77 -45.46
CA SER A 327 51.17 30.37 -46.32
C SER A 327 51.74 30.80 -47.68
N HIS A 328 51.00 30.57 -48.76
CA HIS A 328 51.08 31.42 -49.95
C HIS A 328 49.68 31.75 -50.50
N VAL A 329 49.55 33.04 -50.81
CA VAL A 329 48.38 33.77 -51.29
C VAL A 329 48.25 33.61 -52.82
N LYS A 330 46.98 33.66 -53.31
CA LYS A 330 46.48 33.92 -54.67
C LYS A 330 47.51 34.25 -55.77
N GLU A 331 47.46 33.53 -56.89
CA GLU A 331 46.66 33.82 -58.11
C GLU A 331 46.44 32.53 -58.91
#